data_AF-A0A0G1FCT3-F1
#
_entry.id   AF-A0A0G1FCT3-F1
#
_cell.length_a   1.000
_cell.length_b   1.000
_cell.length_c   1.000
_cell.angle_alpha   90.00
_cell.angle_beta   90.00
_cell.angle_gamma   90.00
#
_symmetry.space_group_name_H-M   'P 1'
#
loop_
_entity.id
_entity.type
_entity.pdbx_description
1 polymer ?
#
loop_
_entity_poly.entity_id
_entity_poly.type
_entity_poly.pdbx_seq_one_letter_code
_entity_poly.pdbx_strand_id
1 'polypeptide(L)'
;MSKEKKSFFERLTGSEPENADYEGGENYGLPNIGSEEKTYDEEDGQLAVDVFQGKNEVIIQSIVAGVKPDDLDISINKDSVTIRGKRESNRLVEKEDAVCQELYWGGFSRTISLSEEIDAENSEASTKNGILTIRLPFLRKAPVKKIRVQEE
;
A
#
# COMPACT_ATOMS: atom_id res chain seq x y z
N MET A 1 -11.09 -46.45 24.07
CA MET A 1 -10.56 -46.51 22.68
C MET A 1 -11.21 -45.38 21.90
N SER A 2 -10.45 -44.32 21.64
CA SER A 2 -10.90 -43.13 20.91
C SER A 2 -11.00 -43.48 19.41
N LYS A 3 -12.12 -43.16 18.77
CA LYS A 3 -12.25 -43.27 17.31
C LYS A 3 -11.77 -41.95 16.70
N GLU A 4 -10.67 -41.99 15.96
CA GLU A 4 -10.17 -40.86 15.17
C GLU A 4 -11.17 -40.47 14.08
N LYS A 5 -11.40 -39.16 13.91
CA LYS A 5 -12.26 -38.62 12.86
C LYS A 5 -11.42 -38.41 11.60
N LYS A 6 -11.79 -39.10 10.53
CA LYS A 6 -11.18 -38.95 9.19
C LYS A 6 -11.29 -37.52 8.67
N SER A 7 -10.19 -37.03 8.08
CA SER A 7 -10.12 -35.70 7.47
C SER A 7 -11.07 -35.58 6.28
N PHE A 8 -11.55 -34.36 6.03
CA PHE A 8 -12.46 -34.04 4.93
C PHE A 8 -11.90 -34.45 3.54
N PHE A 9 -10.58 -34.35 3.38
CA PHE A 9 -9.89 -34.69 2.13
C PHE A 9 -9.92 -36.19 1.82
N GLU A 10 -9.73 -37.04 2.84
CA GLU A 10 -9.80 -38.50 2.72
C GLU A 10 -11.19 -38.98 2.26
N ARG A 11 -12.24 -38.25 2.65
CA ARG A 11 -13.63 -38.55 2.27
C ARG A 11 -13.95 -38.17 0.82
N LEU A 12 -13.17 -37.26 0.22
CA LEU A 12 -13.44 -36.71 -1.10
C LEU A 12 -12.65 -37.42 -2.20
N THR A 13 -11.40 -37.79 -1.92
CA THR A 13 -10.47 -38.32 -2.95
C THR A 13 -10.18 -39.80 -2.79
N GLY A 14 -10.53 -40.42 -1.66
CA GLY A 14 -10.29 -41.84 -1.40
C GLY A 14 -8.81 -42.24 -1.28
N SER A 15 -7.90 -41.27 -1.29
CA SER A 15 -6.45 -41.46 -1.14
C SER A 15 -5.87 -40.48 -0.13
N GLU A 16 -4.91 -40.95 0.67
CA GLU A 16 -4.06 -40.08 1.48
C GLU A 16 -3.07 -39.34 0.55
N PRO A 17 -2.74 -38.07 0.84
CA PRO A 17 -1.69 -37.38 0.09
C PRO A 17 -0.36 -38.10 0.33
N GLU A 18 0.23 -38.61 -0.75
CA GLU A 18 1.54 -39.25 -0.75
C GLU A 18 2.62 -38.19 -0.49
N ASN A 19 3.52 -38.47 0.47
CA ASN A 19 4.62 -37.59 0.83
C ASN A 19 5.56 -37.42 -0.37
N ALA A 20 5.66 -36.20 -0.90
CA ALA A 20 6.71 -35.84 -1.84
C ALA A 20 7.94 -35.37 -1.05
N ASP A 21 8.93 -36.25 -0.96
CA ASP A 21 10.23 -35.99 -0.35
C ASP A 21 10.99 -34.90 -1.14
N TYR A 22 11.15 -33.71 -0.53
CA TYR A 22 12.17 -32.73 -0.89
C TYR A 22 13.13 -32.58 0.30
N GLU A 23 14.35 -33.11 0.16
CA GLU A 23 15.39 -33.09 1.20
C GLU A 23 16.26 -31.81 1.16
N GLY A 24 16.59 -31.28 2.34
CA GLY A 24 17.65 -30.28 2.64
C GLY A 24 17.08 -28.99 3.25
N GLY A 25 16.90 -28.82 4.57
CA GLY A 25 17.95 -28.67 5.61
C GLY A 25 18.53 -27.25 5.55
N GLU A 26 18.31 -26.31 6.49
CA GLU A 26 18.57 -26.37 7.93
C GLU A 26 17.61 -25.48 8.74
N ASN A 27 17.26 -25.96 9.94
CA ASN A 27 16.44 -25.26 10.92
C ASN A 27 17.37 -24.50 11.89
N TYR A 28 17.40 -23.16 11.79
CA TYR A 28 17.91 -22.29 12.87
C TYR A 28 16.72 -21.55 13.49
N GLY A 29 16.12 -22.15 14.51
CA GLY A 29 15.25 -21.43 15.42
C GLY A 29 16.06 -20.40 16.19
N LEU A 30 15.76 -19.11 15.95
CA LEU A 30 16.04 -18.02 16.88
C LEU A 30 14.71 -17.42 17.33
N PRO A 31 14.43 -17.32 18.64
CA PRO A 31 13.38 -16.46 19.13
C PRO A 31 13.93 -15.03 19.31
N ASN A 32 13.25 -14.03 18.75
CA ASN A 32 13.41 -12.62 19.15
C ASN A 32 12.20 -11.83 18.62
N ILE A 33 11.24 -11.47 19.47
CA ILE A 33 11.19 -10.21 20.24
C ILE A 33 11.28 -8.98 19.31
N GLY A 34 10.13 -8.32 19.14
CA GLY A 34 10.05 -6.87 19.11
C GLY A 34 10.27 -6.17 17.78
N SER A 35 9.37 -6.37 16.83
CA SER A 35 8.78 -5.29 16.02
C SER A 35 7.65 -5.88 15.18
N GLU A 36 6.46 -5.29 15.26
CA GLU A 36 5.40 -5.54 14.30
C GLU A 36 5.87 -5.02 12.93
N GLU A 37 6.65 -5.82 12.20
CA GLU A 37 6.77 -5.63 10.77
C GLU A 37 5.42 -6.04 10.18
N LYS A 38 4.58 -5.05 9.89
CA LYS A 38 3.39 -5.26 9.05
C LYS A 38 3.89 -5.79 7.70
N THR A 39 3.78 -7.10 7.52
CA THR A 39 3.89 -7.74 6.22
C THR A 39 2.82 -7.15 5.32
N TYR A 40 3.24 -6.37 4.33
CA TYR A 40 2.34 -5.83 3.31
C TYR A 40 1.91 -6.99 2.40
N ASP A 41 0.73 -7.54 2.67
CA ASP A 41 0.11 -8.55 1.81
C ASP A 41 -0.05 -7.99 0.38
N GLU A 42 0.14 -8.85 -0.62
CA GLU A 42 0.24 -8.52 -2.06
C GLU A 42 -1.03 -7.92 -2.73
N GLU A 43 -2.05 -7.48 -1.99
CA GLU A 43 -3.32 -6.98 -2.58
C GLU A 43 -3.83 -5.63 -2.02
N ASP A 44 -2.93 -4.68 -1.73
CA ASP A 44 -3.36 -3.30 -1.52
C ASP A 44 -4.00 -2.74 -2.82
N GLY A 45 -5.22 -2.21 -2.71
CA GLY A 45 -5.90 -1.54 -3.81
C GLY A 45 -5.15 -0.30 -4.30
N GLN A 46 -5.30 0.04 -5.57
CA GLN A 46 -4.66 1.22 -6.14
C GLN A 46 -5.38 2.50 -5.70
N LEU A 47 -4.66 3.40 -5.01
CA LEU A 47 -5.17 4.73 -4.72
C LEU A 47 -5.03 5.65 -5.95
N ALA A 48 -6.16 6.18 -6.44
CA ALA A 48 -6.18 7.19 -7.49
C ALA A 48 -5.65 8.52 -6.97
N VAL A 49 -4.76 9.16 -7.73
CA VAL A 49 -4.11 10.41 -7.34
C VAL A 49 -4.00 11.36 -8.53
N ASP A 50 -4.18 12.64 -8.26
CA ASP A 50 -3.76 13.73 -9.14
C ASP A 50 -2.44 14.31 -8.59
N VAL A 51 -1.50 14.59 -9.48
CA VAL A 51 -0.18 15.14 -9.12
C VAL A 51 0.06 16.40 -9.94
N PHE A 52 0.27 17.51 -9.25
CA PHE A 52 0.52 18.81 -9.86
C PHE A 52 1.93 19.27 -9.51
N GLN A 53 2.72 19.62 -10.52
CA GLN A 53 4.01 20.26 -10.31
C GLN A 53 3.86 21.78 -10.41
N GLY A 54 3.96 22.44 -9.25
CA GLY A 54 3.96 23.90 -9.14
C GLY A 54 5.34 24.51 -9.37
N LYS A 55 5.45 25.81 -9.14
CA LYS A 55 6.75 26.52 -9.28
C LYS A 55 7.74 26.16 -8.18
N ASN A 56 7.25 25.96 -6.96
CA ASN A 56 8.03 25.81 -5.72
C ASN A 56 7.65 24.57 -4.91
N GLU A 57 6.65 23.80 -5.35
CA GLU A 57 6.14 22.65 -4.62
C GLU A 57 5.51 21.64 -5.59
N VAL A 58 5.36 20.40 -5.13
CA VAL A 58 4.46 19.39 -5.70
C VAL A 58 3.21 19.32 -4.83
N ILE A 59 2.05 19.22 -5.47
CA ILE A 59 0.77 19.04 -4.79
C ILE A 59 0.19 17.70 -5.24
N ILE A 60 -0.15 16.84 -4.28
CA ILE A 60 -0.80 15.55 -4.54
C ILE A 60 -2.21 15.59 -3.95
N GLN A 61 -3.20 15.18 -4.73
CA GLN A 61 -4.59 15.08 -4.27
C GLN A 61 -5.13 13.67 -4.48
N SER A 62 -5.98 13.23 -3.55
CA SER A 62 -6.64 11.93 -3.63
C SER A 62 -7.99 11.92 -2.92
N ILE A 63 -8.90 11.10 -3.41
CA ILE A 63 -10.20 10.85 -2.77
C ILE A 63 -10.03 9.74 -1.72
N VAL A 64 -10.17 10.12 -0.45
CA VAL A 64 -10.07 9.25 0.73
C VAL A 64 -11.33 9.33 1.59
N ALA A 65 -12.48 9.61 0.98
CA ALA A 65 -13.76 9.69 1.67
C ALA A 65 -14.04 8.42 2.48
N GLY A 66 -14.44 8.60 3.75
CA GLY A 66 -14.70 7.51 4.69
C GLY A 66 -13.46 6.98 5.42
N VAL A 67 -12.26 7.46 5.12
CA VAL A 67 -11.03 7.12 5.85
C VAL A 67 -10.73 8.21 6.89
N LYS A 68 -10.46 7.83 8.14
CA LYS A 68 -10.05 8.82 9.16
C LYS A 68 -8.61 9.24 8.90
N PRO A 69 -8.22 10.48 9.25
CA PRO A 69 -6.83 10.93 9.12
C PRO A 69 -5.83 10.01 9.81
N ASP A 70 -6.17 9.50 11.00
CA ASP A 70 -5.31 8.60 11.77
C ASP A 70 -5.11 7.21 11.12
N ASP A 71 -5.96 6.85 10.16
CA ASP A 71 -5.87 5.61 9.39
C ASP A 71 -5.08 5.80 8.07
N LEU A 72 -4.53 7.00 7.84
CA LEU A 72 -3.65 7.30 6.71
C LEU A 72 -2.20 7.31 7.16
N ASP A 73 -1.35 6.61 6.41
CA ASP A 73 0.10 6.63 6.56
C ASP A 73 0.72 7.28 5.32
N ILE A 74 1.46 8.36 5.54
CA ILE A 74 2.14 9.12 4.49
C ILE A 74 3.61 9.13 4.82
N SER A 75 4.41 8.47 3.98
CA SER A 75 5.87 8.45 4.10
C SER A 75 6.50 9.19 2.93
N ILE A 76 7.48 10.03 3.25
CA ILE A 76 8.25 10.80 2.27
C ILE A 76 9.68 10.27 2.33
N ASN A 77 10.15 9.74 1.20
CA ASN A 77 11.53 9.38 0.96
C ASN A 77 12.18 10.44 0.05
N LYS A 78 13.49 10.30 -0.20
CA LYS A 78 14.28 11.26 -0.99
C LYS A 78 13.68 11.55 -2.38
N ASP A 79 13.14 10.53 -3.03
CA ASP A 79 12.70 10.56 -4.42
C ASP A 79 11.25 10.09 -4.60
N SER A 80 10.51 9.88 -3.52
CA SER A 80 9.17 9.30 -3.58
C SER A 80 8.32 9.67 -2.38
N VAL A 81 7.00 9.71 -2.61
CA VAL A 81 5.98 9.77 -1.55
C VAL A 81 5.10 8.55 -1.66
N THR A 82 4.90 7.87 -0.53
CA THR A 82 4.01 6.72 -0.41
C THR A 82 2.83 7.07 0.47
N ILE A 83 1.63 6.82 -0.04
CA ILE A 83 0.36 7.01 0.66
C ILE A 83 -0.26 5.65 0.87
N ARG A 84 -0.56 5.29 2.12
CA ARG A 84 -1.23 4.06 2.51
C ARG A 84 -2.42 4.35 3.40
N GLY A 85 -3.36 3.43 3.44
CA GLY A 85 -4.47 3.47 4.37
C GLY A 85 -5.43 2.31 4.15
N LYS A 86 -6.58 2.34 4.83
CA LYS A 86 -7.60 1.30 4.72
C LYS A 86 -8.99 1.91 4.64
N ARG A 87 -9.82 1.40 3.72
CA ARG A 87 -11.25 1.69 3.66
C ARG A 87 -12.02 0.58 4.38
N GLU A 88 -12.70 0.92 5.46
CA GLU A 88 -13.54 -0.02 6.19
C GLU A 88 -14.89 -0.19 5.51
N SER A 89 -15.31 -1.44 5.33
CA SER A 89 -16.63 -1.75 4.80
C SER A 89 -17.65 -1.70 5.93
N ASN A 90 -18.66 -0.82 5.82
CA ASN A 90 -19.81 -0.83 6.73
C ASN A 90 -21.01 -1.51 6.06
N ARG A 91 -20.86 -2.80 5.73
CA ARG A 91 -21.92 -3.57 5.06
C ARG A 91 -23.18 -3.58 5.91
N LEU A 92 -24.29 -3.15 5.31
CA LEU A 92 -25.62 -3.24 5.89
C LEU A 92 -26.37 -4.51 5.46
N VAL A 93 -25.85 -5.19 4.44
CA VAL A 93 -26.41 -6.40 3.81
C VAL A 93 -25.28 -7.32 3.40
N GLU A 94 -25.58 -8.61 3.31
CA GLU A 94 -24.62 -9.65 2.93
C GLU A 94 -24.18 -9.48 1.48
N LYS A 95 -23.00 -10.03 1.14
CA LYS A 95 -22.40 -9.85 -0.19
C LYS A 95 -23.26 -10.46 -1.29
N GLU A 96 -23.96 -11.55 -0.96
CA GLU A 96 -24.81 -12.34 -1.85
C GLU A 96 -26.08 -11.58 -2.26
N ASP A 97 -26.48 -10.59 -1.46
CA ASP A 97 -27.64 -9.74 -1.72
C ASP A 97 -27.29 -8.49 -2.55
N ALA A 98 -26.00 -8.29 -2.88
CA ALA A 98 -25.55 -7.13 -3.65
C ALA A 98 -25.94 -7.27 -5.13
N VAL A 99 -26.76 -6.34 -5.63
CA VAL A 99 -27.09 -6.25 -7.06
C VAL A 99 -25.89 -5.75 -7.88
N CYS A 100 -25.11 -4.81 -7.33
CA CYS A 100 -23.88 -4.30 -7.92
C CYS A 100 -22.95 -3.75 -6.83
N GLN A 101 -21.65 -3.97 -6.96
CA GLN A 101 -20.64 -3.46 -6.03
C GLN A 101 -19.42 -2.93 -6.81
N GLU A 102 -19.30 -1.60 -6.92
CA GLU A 102 -18.17 -0.92 -7.57
C GLU A 102 -17.18 -0.32 -6.56
N LEU A 103 -17.59 -0.18 -5.30
CA LEU A 103 -16.77 0.40 -4.25
C LEU A 103 -15.70 -0.59 -3.78
N TYR A 104 -14.45 -0.15 -3.80
CA TYR A 104 -13.34 -0.87 -3.21
C TYR A 104 -13.30 -0.69 -1.69
N TRP A 105 -13.20 -1.81 -0.98
CA TRP A 105 -12.99 -1.88 0.47
C TRP A 105 -11.73 -2.70 0.75
N GLY A 106 -10.91 -2.28 1.70
CA GLY A 106 -9.61 -2.90 1.94
C GLY A 106 -8.47 -1.90 2.08
N GLY A 107 -7.25 -2.43 2.18
CA GLY A 107 -6.02 -1.64 2.18
C GLY A 107 -5.81 -0.97 0.84
N PHE A 108 -5.19 0.20 0.81
CA PHE A 108 -4.79 0.84 -0.42
C PHE A 108 -3.40 1.43 -0.29
N SER A 109 -2.69 1.49 -1.42
CA SER A 109 -1.36 2.05 -1.49
C SER A 109 -1.12 2.76 -2.81
N ARG A 110 -0.34 3.83 -2.77
CA ARG A 110 0.21 4.50 -3.96
C ARG A 110 1.55 5.10 -3.62
N THR A 111 2.56 4.73 -4.41
CA THR A 111 3.87 5.40 -4.42
C THR A 111 3.96 6.28 -5.65
N ILE A 112 4.37 7.54 -5.44
CA ILE A 112 4.59 8.54 -6.48
C ILE A 112 6.07 8.90 -6.47
N SER A 113 6.75 8.70 -7.60
CA SER A 113 8.13 9.17 -7.79
C SER A 113 8.16 10.69 -8.00
N LEU A 114 9.14 11.35 -7.40
CA LEU A 114 9.35 12.78 -7.43
C LEU A 114 10.53 13.11 -8.35
N SER A 115 10.38 14.15 -9.15
CA SER A 115 11.42 14.61 -10.08
C SER A 115 12.43 15.55 -9.44
N GLU A 116 12.11 16.14 -8.29
CA GLU A 116 12.91 17.13 -7.58
C GLU A 116 13.02 16.73 -6.10
N GLU A 117 14.09 17.17 -5.42
CA GLU A 117 14.25 16.95 -3.99
C GLU A 117 13.26 17.80 -3.18
N ILE A 118 12.54 17.17 -2.25
CA ILE A 118 11.51 17.77 -1.42
C ILE A 118 12.05 18.14 -0.03
N ASP A 119 11.56 19.25 0.51
CA ASP A 119 11.72 19.62 1.92
C ASP A 119 10.69 18.86 2.77
N ALA A 120 11.10 17.69 3.27
CA ALA A 120 10.22 16.82 4.06
C ALA A 120 9.82 17.45 5.41
N GLU A 121 10.68 18.29 6.01
CA GLU A 121 10.40 18.93 7.31
C GLU A 121 9.27 19.96 7.20
N ASN A 122 9.18 20.65 6.06
CA ASN A 122 8.15 21.65 5.79
C ASN A 122 6.99 21.13 4.93
N SER A 123 6.91 19.82 4.73
CA SER A 123 5.80 19.19 4.01
C SER A 123 4.54 19.11 4.87
N GLU A 124 3.38 19.29 4.26
CA GLU A 124 2.09 19.33 4.96
C GLU A 124 1.09 18.36 4.31
N ALA A 125 0.27 17.70 5.12
CA ALA A 125 -0.85 16.89 4.67
C ALA A 125 -2.13 17.29 5.40
N SER A 126 -3.24 17.37 4.67
CA SER A 126 -4.54 17.68 5.26
C SER A 126 -5.66 16.96 4.53
N THR A 127 -6.75 16.69 5.26
CA THR A 127 -7.97 16.14 4.69
C THR A 127 -9.12 17.12 4.85
N LYS A 128 -9.85 17.40 3.77
CA LYS A 128 -11.06 18.22 3.81
C LYS A 128 -12.13 17.60 2.93
N ASN A 129 -13.32 17.37 3.48
CA ASN A 129 -14.46 16.80 2.75
C ASN A 129 -14.14 15.49 2.00
N GLY A 130 -13.34 14.61 2.60
CA GLY A 130 -12.94 13.34 1.99
C GLY A 130 -11.85 13.45 0.91
N ILE A 131 -11.22 14.62 0.76
CA ILE A 131 -10.09 14.82 -0.15
C ILE A 131 -8.82 15.01 0.68
N LEU A 132 -7.83 14.15 0.45
CA LEU A 132 -6.47 14.30 0.93
C LEU A 132 -5.74 15.28 0.01
N THR A 133 -5.06 16.27 0.59
CA THR A 133 -4.14 17.17 -0.10
C THR A 133 -2.80 17.14 0.61
N ILE A 134 -1.75 16.78 -0.13
CA ILE A 134 -0.36 16.77 0.34
C ILE A 134 0.40 17.87 -0.42
N ARG A 135 1.12 18.71 0.32
CA ARG A 135 1.95 19.80 -0.21
C ARG A 135 3.40 19.51 0.13
N LEU A 136 4.23 19.48 -0.90
CA LEU A 136 5.63 19.05 -0.86
C LEU A 136 6.52 20.17 -1.42
N PRO A 137 7.00 21.10 -0.58
CA PRO A 137 7.88 22.18 -1.03
C PRO A 137 9.21 21.63 -1.57
N PHE A 138 9.79 22.27 -2.59
CA PHE A 138 11.13 21.89 -3.06
C PHE A 138 12.21 22.32 -2.07
N LEU A 139 13.16 21.44 -1.76
CA LEU A 139 14.29 21.76 -0.90
C LEU A 139 15.22 22.77 -1.58
N ARG A 140 15.56 22.50 -2.84
CA ARG A 140 16.28 23.41 -3.73
C ARG A 140 15.80 23.15 -5.15
N LYS A 141 15.25 24.18 -5.81
CA LYS A 141 14.86 24.04 -7.21
C LYS A 141 16.12 23.85 -8.07
N ALA A 142 16.22 22.73 -8.79
CA ALA A 142 17.30 22.55 -9.74
C ALA A 142 17.24 23.67 -10.81
N PRO A 143 18.34 24.41 -11.06
CA PRO A 143 18.35 25.38 -12.14
C PRO A 143 18.24 24.63 -13.47
N VAL A 144 17.32 25.06 -14.33
CA VAL A 144 17.19 24.53 -15.69
C VAL A 144 18.50 24.78 -16.44
N LYS A 145 19.28 23.72 -16.67
CA LYS A 145 20.51 23.81 -17.47
C LYS A 145 20.16 23.65 -18.96
N LYS A 146 20.35 24.71 -19.72
CA LYS A 146 20.37 24.64 -21.18
C LYS A 146 21.76 24.23 -21.64
N ILE A 147 21.86 23.11 -22.34
CA ILE A 147 23.10 22.70 -23.01
C ILE A 147 23.06 23.16 -24.47
N ARG A 148 24.20 23.59 -25.00
CA ARG A 148 24.36 23.85 -26.45
C ARG A 148 24.92 22.59 -27.09
N VAL A 149 24.33 22.18 -28.21
CA VAL A 149 24.86 21.10 -29.04
C VAL A 149 26.12 21.61 -29.73
N GLN A 150 27.20 20.82 -29.72
CA GLN A 150 28.42 21.08 -30.47
C GLN A 150 28.52 20.09 -31.63
N GLU A 151 29.02 20.54 -32.78
CA GLU A 151 29.40 19.65 -33.89
C GLU A 151 30.68 18.90 -33.53
N GLU A 152 30.75 17.63 -33.98
CA GLU A 152 31.88 16.72 -33.76
C GLU A 152 33.02 16.94 -34.77
#